data_AF-A0A913XW45-F1
#
_entry.id   AF-A0A913XW45-F1
#
_cell.length_a   1.000
_cell.length_b   1.000
_cell.length_c   1.000
_cell.angle_alpha   90.00
_cell.angle_beta   90.00
_cell.angle_gamma   90.00
#
_symmetry.space_group_name_H-M   'P 1'
#
loop_
_entity.id
_entity.type
_entity.pdbx_description
1 polymer ?
#
loop_
_entity_poly.entity_id
_entity_poly.type
_entity_poly.pdbx_seq_one_letter_code
_entity_poly.pdbx_strand_id
1 'polypeptide(L)'
;MEVQDVMTLIGKPKIEVIEWMQRDGLLSREMWCHQHEHAIAMRLRRDAGRNDNYAWRCGTCRRRRSIREGSFFELFRRIELGHLLALLVFWSLEVKQVTSSRLLGVSKRSVLEVYNHLSSICSDDLDRRPLIPFGGPVSILQIDESKFCGKRKYNRGRLPRRDNWVFGIVDTSYSPARGYFQVVQRRNRATLLPIIRRSILPGSVVHSDDWGAYTRLQALEPNVAEHQVVVHRYNFVEPLTGAHTQHIEACWSRLKLKIKERKGVCHFLLQDFLNEQAWRDWRGNGNVFTSFKQLLLERFQV
;
A
#
# COMPACT_ATOMS: atom_id res chain seq x y z
N MET A 1 -16.54 -5.08 -11.86
CA MET A 1 -16.03 -6.39 -11.43
C MET A 1 -16.04 -6.37 -9.93
N GLU A 2 -16.84 -7.24 -9.34
CA GLU A 2 -17.03 -7.28 -7.89
C GLU A 2 -16.19 -8.39 -7.28
N VAL A 3 -15.87 -8.24 -6.00
CA VAL A 3 -15.23 -9.27 -5.18
C VAL A 3 -15.91 -10.63 -5.36
N GLN A 4 -17.24 -10.62 -5.49
CA GLN A 4 -18.05 -11.83 -5.66
C GLN A 4 -17.67 -12.60 -6.93
N ASP A 5 -17.40 -11.91 -8.04
CA ASP A 5 -17.03 -12.53 -9.32
C ASP A 5 -15.78 -13.40 -9.16
N VAL A 6 -14.77 -12.88 -8.46
CA VAL A 6 -13.50 -13.59 -8.23
C VAL A 6 -13.68 -14.78 -7.30
N MET A 7 -14.52 -14.65 -6.28
CA MET A 7 -14.77 -15.74 -5.32
C MET A 7 -15.46 -16.93 -5.99
N THR A 8 -16.30 -16.71 -7.03
CA THR A 8 -16.92 -17.80 -7.79
C THR A 8 -15.92 -18.61 -8.63
N LEU A 9 -14.71 -18.11 -8.87
CA LEU A 9 -13.66 -18.80 -9.61
C LEU A 9 -12.88 -19.79 -8.74
N ILE A 10 -12.97 -19.67 -7.42
CA ILE A 10 -12.30 -20.59 -6.50
C ILE A 10 -12.94 -21.98 -6.65
N GLY A 11 -12.12 -22.99 -6.93
CA GLY A 11 -12.56 -24.37 -7.14
C GLY A 11 -13.05 -24.69 -8.55
N LYS A 12 -13.09 -23.71 -9.47
CA LYS A 12 -13.34 -23.95 -10.89
C LYS A 12 -12.17 -24.68 -11.57
N PRO A 13 -12.41 -25.38 -12.69
CA PRO A 13 -11.34 -25.91 -13.52
C PRO A 13 -10.29 -24.85 -13.86
N LYS A 14 -9.00 -25.23 -13.80
CA LYS A 14 -7.88 -24.29 -14.01
C LYS A 14 -7.98 -23.53 -15.33
N ILE A 15 -8.53 -24.14 -16.38
CA ILE A 15 -8.71 -23.47 -17.67
C ILE A 15 -9.69 -22.31 -17.60
N GLU A 16 -10.81 -22.45 -16.89
CA GLU A 16 -11.79 -21.36 -16.71
C GLU A 16 -11.17 -20.18 -15.96
N VAL A 17 -10.35 -20.46 -14.94
CA VAL A 17 -9.61 -19.41 -14.22
C VAL A 17 -8.63 -18.70 -15.15
N ILE A 18 -7.90 -19.43 -15.99
CA ILE A 18 -6.95 -18.86 -16.95
C ILE A 18 -7.68 -17.99 -17.97
N GLU A 19 -8.73 -18.50 -18.60
CA GLU A 19 -9.53 -17.77 -19.58
C GLU A 19 -10.16 -16.52 -18.99
N TRP A 20 -10.64 -16.61 -17.74
CA TRP A 20 -11.15 -15.43 -17.03
C TRP A 20 -10.04 -14.39 -16.82
N MET A 21 -8.86 -14.79 -16.35
CA MET A 21 -7.73 -13.87 -16.12
C MET A 21 -7.24 -13.24 -17.43
N GLN A 22 -7.21 -14.02 -18.51
CA GLN A 22 -6.89 -13.55 -19.86
C GLN A 22 -7.93 -12.54 -20.35
N ARG A 23 -9.22 -12.82 -20.13
CA ARG A 23 -10.29 -11.87 -20.45
C ARG A 23 -10.12 -10.55 -19.68
N ASP A 24 -9.69 -10.65 -18.43
CA ASP A 24 -9.56 -9.54 -17.50
C ASP A 24 -8.24 -8.75 -17.62
N GLY A 25 -7.34 -9.16 -18.53
CA GLY A 25 -6.04 -8.53 -18.79
C GLY A 25 -4.93 -8.91 -17.80
N LEU A 26 -5.21 -9.81 -16.86
CA LEU A 26 -4.28 -10.25 -15.82
C LEU A 26 -3.25 -11.28 -16.32
N LEU A 27 -3.53 -11.95 -17.44
CA LEU A 27 -2.65 -12.89 -18.15
C LEU A 27 -2.71 -12.64 -19.66
N SER A 28 -1.65 -13.02 -20.39
CA SER A 28 -1.57 -12.72 -21.83
C SER A 28 -2.57 -13.58 -22.57
N ARG A 29 -3.27 -13.00 -23.54
CA ARG A 29 -4.09 -13.76 -24.49
C ARG A 29 -3.26 -14.35 -25.63
N GLU A 30 -2.09 -13.78 -25.87
CA GLU A 30 -1.21 -14.14 -26.97
C GLU A 30 0.22 -14.24 -26.47
N MET A 31 1.03 -15.08 -27.12
CA MET A 31 2.43 -15.24 -26.77
C MET A 31 3.21 -15.54 -28.03
N TRP A 32 4.39 -14.95 -28.17
CA TRP A 32 5.19 -15.02 -29.39
C TRP A 32 6.53 -15.72 -29.16
N CYS A 33 6.95 -16.52 -30.14
CA CYS A 33 8.24 -17.19 -30.14
C CYS A 33 9.23 -16.45 -31.05
N HIS A 34 10.23 -15.82 -30.43
CA HIS A 34 11.29 -15.05 -31.11
C HIS A 34 12.57 -15.87 -31.34
N GLN A 35 12.45 -17.18 -31.60
CA GLN A 35 13.58 -18.08 -31.88
C GLN A 35 13.66 -18.47 -33.36
N HIS A 36 12.88 -17.80 -34.18
CA HIS A 36 12.72 -18.01 -35.61
C HIS A 36 12.91 -16.66 -36.31
N GLU A 37 13.21 -16.68 -37.60
CA GLU A 37 13.37 -15.45 -38.40
C GLU A 37 12.17 -14.51 -38.29
N HIS A 38 10.97 -15.07 -38.14
CA HIS A 38 9.74 -14.34 -37.85
C HIS A 38 9.12 -14.80 -36.53
N ALA A 39 8.48 -13.88 -35.80
CA ALA A 39 7.79 -14.21 -34.56
C ALA A 39 6.64 -15.18 -34.84
N ILE A 40 6.66 -16.35 -34.19
CA ILE A 40 5.61 -17.37 -34.35
C ILE A 40 4.67 -17.33 -33.17
N ALA A 41 3.36 -17.17 -33.42
CA ALA A 41 2.34 -17.26 -32.39
C ALA A 41 2.34 -18.64 -31.71
N MET A 42 2.44 -18.65 -30.39
CA MET A 42 2.40 -19.86 -29.57
C MET A 42 0.95 -20.24 -29.27
N ARG A 43 0.69 -21.55 -29.07
CA ARG A 43 -0.65 -22.05 -28.71
C ARG A 43 -0.67 -22.46 -27.24
N LEU A 44 -1.75 -22.13 -26.55
CA LEU A 44 -1.99 -22.62 -25.19
C LEU A 44 -2.30 -24.12 -25.25
N ARG A 45 -1.52 -24.94 -24.53
CA ARG A 45 -1.67 -26.40 -24.51
C ARG A 45 -1.61 -26.93 -23.09
N ARG A 46 -2.26 -28.06 -22.85
CA ARG A 46 -2.19 -28.78 -21.57
C ARG A 46 -0.76 -29.26 -21.32
N ASP A 47 -0.24 -28.99 -20.13
CA ASP A 47 1.07 -29.42 -19.65
C ASP A 47 0.95 -29.85 -18.18
N ALA A 48 0.62 -31.13 -17.97
CA ALA A 48 0.30 -31.70 -16.65
C ALA A 48 1.48 -31.69 -15.65
N GLY A 49 2.71 -31.39 -16.11
CA GLY A 49 3.89 -31.33 -15.26
C GLY A 49 4.07 -30.00 -14.51
N ARG A 50 3.14 -29.04 -14.65
CA ARG A 50 3.21 -27.72 -14.01
C ARG A 50 1.98 -27.43 -13.16
N ASN A 51 2.17 -26.53 -12.18
CA ASN A 51 1.14 -26.14 -11.23
C ASN A 51 -0.16 -25.65 -11.92
N ASP A 52 -0.04 -24.99 -13.08
CA ASP A 52 -1.19 -24.46 -13.81
C ASP A 52 -1.84 -25.45 -14.78
N ASN A 53 -1.21 -26.61 -15.03
CA ASN A 53 -1.60 -27.59 -16.06
C ASN A 53 -1.64 -27.07 -17.51
N TYR A 54 -1.18 -25.85 -17.77
CA TYR A 54 -1.14 -25.23 -19.09
C TYR A 54 0.15 -24.44 -19.32
N ALA A 55 0.59 -24.39 -20.58
CA ALA A 55 1.75 -23.62 -21.02
C ALA A 55 1.58 -23.16 -22.47
N TRP A 56 2.21 -22.04 -22.82
CA TRP A 56 2.36 -21.63 -24.21
C TRP A 56 3.36 -22.56 -24.90
N ARG A 57 3.01 -23.13 -26.04
CA ARG A 57 3.87 -24.02 -26.82
C ARG A 57 4.00 -23.53 -28.27
N CYS A 58 5.23 -23.37 -28.73
CA CYS A 58 5.51 -23.06 -30.13
C CYS A 58 5.21 -24.30 -31.00
N GLY A 59 4.54 -24.11 -32.13
CA GLY A 59 4.26 -25.19 -33.08
C GLY A 59 5.51 -25.76 -33.77
N THR A 60 6.52 -24.91 -33.98
CA THR A 60 7.74 -25.23 -34.74
C THR A 60 8.84 -25.78 -33.85
N CYS A 61 9.44 -24.96 -32.97
CA CYS A 61 10.54 -25.41 -32.11
C CYS A 61 10.10 -26.17 -30.84
N ARG A 62 8.78 -26.32 -30.61
CA ARG A 62 8.21 -26.96 -29.40
C ARG A 62 8.61 -26.32 -28.06
N ARG A 63 9.29 -25.15 -28.07
CA ARG A 63 9.66 -24.39 -26.88
C ARG A 63 8.41 -24.01 -26.09
N ARG A 64 8.57 -23.95 -24.77
CA ARG A 64 7.49 -23.68 -23.82
C ARG A 64 7.74 -22.38 -23.08
N ARG A 65 6.67 -21.62 -22.84
CA ARG A 65 6.65 -20.41 -22.01
C ARG A 65 5.55 -20.52 -20.96
N SER A 66 5.75 -19.86 -19.81
CA SER A 66 4.75 -19.92 -18.74
C SER A 66 3.54 -19.09 -19.13
N ILE A 67 2.34 -19.52 -18.76
CA ILE A 67 1.13 -18.69 -18.92
C ILE A 67 1.20 -17.41 -18.09
N ARG A 68 2.04 -17.38 -17.05
CA ARG A 68 2.20 -16.27 -16.12
C ARG A 68 3.26 -15.26 -16.57
N GLU A 69 4.00 -15.59 -17.60
CA GLU A 69 5.16 -14.82 -18.04
C GLU A 69 4.78 -13.36 -18.33
N GLY A 70 5.54 -12.42 -17.79
CA GLY A 70 5.28 -10.98 -17.94
C GLY A 70 4.20 -10.43 -16.99
N SER A 71 3.47 -11.29 -16.27
CA SER A 71 2.46 -10.89 -15.29
C SER A 71 3.01 -10.88 -13.85
N PHE A 72 2.30 -10.20 -12.95
CA PHE A 72 2.54 -10.26 -11.50
C PHE A 72 2.59 -11.71 -10.97
N PHE A 73 1.81 -12.62 -11.55
CA PHE A 73 1.67 -14.00 -11.07
C PHE A 73 2.90 -14.86 -11.32
N GLU A 74 3.84 -14.41 -12.18
CA GLU A 74 5.11 -15.11 -12.44
C GLU A 74 5.95 -15.31 -11.18
N LEU A 75 5.86 -14.36 -10.24
CA LEU A 75 6.59 -14.38 -8.97
C LEU A 75 6.19 -15.56 -8.08
N PHE A 76 4.97 -16.07 -8.21
CA PHE A 76 4.36 -17.02 -7.27
C PHE A 76 4.07 -18.39 -7.88
N ARG A 77 5.07 -19.00 -8.51
CA ARG A 77 4.94 -20.26 -9.27
C ARG A 77 4.36 -21.44 -8.47
N ARG A 78 4.52 -21.44 -7.14
CA ARG A 78 4.06 -22.50 -6.24
C ARG A 78 2.61 -22.36 -5.79
N ILE A 79 1.98 -21.21 -6.03
CA ILE A 79 0.60 -20.94 -5.62
C ILE A 79 -0.28 -20.98 -6.87
N GLU A 80 -1.36 -21.73 -6.84
CA GLU A 80 -2.31 -21.80 -7.96
C GLU A 80 -2.93 -20.43 -8.27
N LEU A 81 -3.23 -20.17 -9.54
CA LEU A 81 -3.77 -18.88 -9.99
C LEU A 81 -5.07 -18.48 -9.28
N GLY A 82 -5.99 -19.42 -9.07
CA GLY A 82 -7.23 -19.16 -8.34
C GLY A 82 -6.98 -18.69 -6.90
N HIS A 83 -6.01 -19.30 -6.21
CA HIS A 83 -5.60 -18.85 -4.88
C HIS A 83 -4.91 -17.48 -4.91
N LEU A 84 -4.13 -17.16 -5.95
CA LEU A 84 -3.53 -15.83 -6.08
C LEU A 84 -4.58 -14.73 -6.31
N LEU A 85 -5.59 -15.00 -7.13
CA LEU A 85 -6.73 -14.09 -7.29
C LEU A 85 -7.48 -13.89 -5.96
N ALA A 86 -7.74 -14.97 -5.23
CA ALA A 86 -8.35 -14.89 -3.91
C ALA A 86 -7.49 -14.07 -2.94
N LEU A 87 -6.15 -14.22 -3.00
CA LEU A 87 -5.24 -13.42 -2.18
C LEU A 87 -5.23 -11.93 -2.56
N LEU A 88 -5.39 -11.58 -3.83
CA LEU A 88 -5.57 -10.18 -4.25
C LEU A 88 -6.83 -9.57 -3.62
N VAL A 89 -7.94 -10.31 -3.69
CA VAL A 89 -9.22 -9.92 -3.07
C VAL A 89 -9.08 -9.81 -1.56
N PHE A 90 -8.53 -10.82 -0.90
CA PHE A 90 -8.33 -10.85 0.55
C PHE A 90 -7.42 -9.71 1.02
N TRP A 91 -6.37 -9.40 0.26
CA TRP A 91 -5.53 -8.23 0.54
C TRP A 91 -6.32 -6.93 0.38
N SER A 92 -7.13 -6.80 -0.67
CA SER A 92 -7.93 -5.59 -0.90
C SER A 92 -8.93 -5.32 0.24
N LEU A 93 -9.49 -6.39 0.82
CA LEU A 93 -10.43 -6.37 1.95
C LEU A 93 -9.74 -6.42 3.32
N GLU A 94 -8.41 -6.31 3.36
CA GLU A 94 -7.61 -6.33 4.58
C GLU A 94 -7.79 -7.61 5.45
N VAL A 95 -8.08 -8.75 4.80
CA VAL A 95 -8.19 -10.05 5.47
C VAL A 95 -6.83 -10.46 6.01
N LYS A 96 -6.80 -10.83 7.30
CA LYS A 96 -5.59 -11.22 8.03
C LYS A 96 -4.90 -12.41 7.37
N GLN A 97 -3.57 -12.35 7.29
CA GLN A 97 -2.71 -13.42 6.74
C GLN A 97 -3.03 -14.81 7.30
N VAL A 98 -3.31 -14.92 8.60
CA VAL A 98 -3.65 -16.20 9.25
C VAL A 98 -5.00 -16.73 8.75
N THR A 99 -5.96 -15.85 8.52
CA THR A 99 -7.28 -16.20 7.99
C THR A 99 -7.15 -16.62 6.53
N SER A 100 -6.49 -15.83 5.69
CA SER A 100 -6.24 -16.16 4.27
C SER A 100 -5.53 -17.50 4.11
N SER A 101 -4.52 -17.77 4.94
CA SER A 101 -3.79 -19.04 4.95
C SER A 101 -4.69 -20.24 5.29
N ARG A 102 -5.58 -20.09 6.28
CA ARG A 102 -6.53 -21.15 6.66
C ARG A 102 -7.58 -21.40 5.59
N LEU A 103 -8.13 -20.33 5.00
CA LEU A 103 -9.19 -20.43 4.00
C LEU A 103 -8.71 -21.07 2.69
N LEU A 104 -7.48 -20.79 2.26
CA LEU A 104 -6.95 -21.26 0.97
C LEU A 104 -6.01 -22.47 1.08
N GLY A 105 -5.69 -22.93 2.30
CA GLY A 105 -4.68 -23.99 2.51
C GLY A 105 -3.26 -23.59 2.09
N VAL A 106 -3.01 -22.30 1.83
CA VAL A 106 -1.69 -21.78 1.45
C VAL A 106 -0.87 -21.49 2.70
N SER A 107 0.45 -21.76 2.66
CA SER A 107 1.33 -21.50 3.80
C SER A 107 1.29 -20.02 4.22
N LYS A 108 1.31 -19.75 5.52
CA LYS A 108 1.36 -18.38 6.05
C LYS A 108 2.50 -17.57 5.41
N ARG A 109 3.67 -18.18 5.25
CA ARG A 109 4.85 -17.53 4.65
C ARG A 109 4.55 -17.05 3.23
N SER A 110 3.93 -17.90 2.41
CA SER A 110 3.57 -17.57 1.03
C SER A 110 2.50 -16.46 0.96
N VAL A 111 1.50 -16.47 1.85
CA VAL A 111 0.52 -15.38 1.93
C VAL A 111 1.18 -14.05 2.27
N LEU A 112 2.10 -14.05 3.25
CA LEU A 112 2.85 -12.83 3.63
C LEU A 112 3.71 -12.32 2.47
N GLU A 113 4.36 -13.23 1.75
CA GLU A 113 5.18 -12.90 0.59
C GLU A 113 4.36 -12.22 -0.50
N VAL A 114 3.16 -12.73 -0.81
CA VAL A 114 2.22 -12.10 -1.74
C VAL A 114 1.81 -10.71 -1.23
N TYR A 115 1.36 -10.60 0.03
CA TYR A 115 0.91 -9.32 0.59
C TYR A 115 2.01 -8.25 0.62
N ASN A 116 3.24 -8.64 0.92
CA ASN A 116 4.39 -7.73 0.91
C ASN A 116 4.69 -7.23 -0.50
N HIS A 117 4.61 -8.09 -1.53
CA HIS A 117 4.78 -7.63 -2.92
C HIS A 117 3.65 -6.68 -3.34
N LEU A 118 2.40 -6.93 -2.94
CA LEU A 118 1.29 -6.01 -3.20
C LEU A 118 1.52 -4.64 -2.54
N SER A 119 1.98 -4.64 -1.28
CA SER A 119 2.37 -3.42 -0.58
C SER A 119 3.54 -2.69 -1.25
N SER A 120 4.54 -3.42 -1.77
CA SER A 120 5.65 -2.83 -2.52
C SER A 120 5.20 -2.19 -3.83
N ILE A 121 4.23 -2.78 -4.53
CA ILE A 121 3.64 -2.17 -5.74
C ILE A 121 2.95 -0.84 -5.39
N CYS A 122 2.26 -0.74 -4.25
CA CYS A 122 1.73 0.54 -3.76
C CYS A 122 2.84 1.57 -3.56
N SER A 123 3.95 1.19 -2.90
CA SER A 123 5.11 2.08 -2.70
C SER A 123 5.66 2.59 -4.04
N ASP A 124 5.91 1.69 -4.98
CA ASP A 124 6.45 2.05 -6.29
C ASP A 124 5.52 3.00 -7.08
N ASP A 125 4.21 2.84 -6.93
CA ASP A 125 3.22 3.76 -7.52
C ASP A 125 3.29 5.13 -6.85
N LEU A 126 3.44 5.21 -5.53
CA LEU A 126 3.63 6.49 -4.85
C LEU A 126 4.97 7.13 -5.23
N ASP A 127 6.01 6.36 -5.55
CA ASP A 127 7.28 6.92 -6.03
C ASP A 127 7.16 7.48 -7.45
N ARG A 128 6.43 6.79 -8.34
CA ARG A 128 6.22 7.23 -9.74
C ARG A 128 5.19 8.34 -9.89
N ARG A 129 4.16 8.31 -9.04
CA ARG A 129 3.04 9.26 -9.02
C ARG A 129 2.84 9.71 -7.57
N PRO A 130 3.67 10.65 -7.08
CA PRO A 130 3.64 11.10 -5.69
C PRO A 130 2.28 11.68 -5.25
N LEU A 131 1.96 11.47 -3.97
CA LEU A 131 0.82 12.15 -3.31
C LEU A 131 1.13 13.61 -3.00
N ILE A 132 2.42 13.94 -2.90
CA ILE A 132 2.92 15.25 -2.54
C ILE A 132 3.36 16.05 -3.77
N PRO A 133 3.25 17.38 -3.74
CA PRO A 133 2.65 18.19 -2.68
C PRO A 133 1.12 18.13 -2.70
N PHE A 134 0.47 18.30 -1.54
CA PHE A 134 -0.99 18.42 -1.40
C PHE A 134 -1.40 19.57 -0.47
N GLY A 135 -2.70 19.78 -0.27
CA GLY A 135 -3.24 20.94 0.45
C GLY A 135 -3.35 22.18 -0.45
N GLY A 136 -2.96 23.33 0.06
CA GLY A 136 -3.02 24.61 -0.65
C GLY A 136 -3.95 25.62 0.04
N PRO A 137 -4.32 26.71 -0.64
CA PRO A 137 -5.23 27.70 -0.09
C PRO A 137 -6.52 27.04 0.40
N VAL A 138 -6.99 27.44 1.59
CA VAL A 138 -8.23 26.93 2.23
C VAL A 138 -8.10 25.49 2.80
N SER A 139 -6.99 24.78 2.56
CA SER A 139 -6.75 23.47 3.19
C SER A 139 -6.19 23.62 4.61
N ILE A 140 -6.76 22.84 5.54
CA ILE A 140 -6.23 22.68 6.90
C ILE A 140 -5.49 21.33 6.95
N LEU A 141 -4.20 21.40 7.27
CA LEU A 141 -3.34 20.23 7.41
C LEU A 141 -2.95 20.06 8.87
N GLN A 142 -3.04 18.83 9.39
CA GLN A 142 -2.55 18.48 10.72
C GLN A 142 -1.21 17.76 10.62
N ILE A 143 -0.22 18.18 11.41
CA ILE A 143 1.11 17.56 11.47
C ILE A 143 1.44 17.08 12.88
N ASP A 144 2.10 15.92 12.98
CA ASP A 144 2.47 15.31 14.26
C ASP A 144 3.50 14.19 14.04
N GLU A 145 4.21 13.79 15.09
CA GLU A 145 5.12 12.66 15.13
C GLU A 145 4.62 11.56 16.07
N SER A 146 4.59 10.34 15.55
CA SER A 146 4.25 9.17 16.34
C SER A 146 5.35 8.14 16.38
N LYS A 147 5.51 7.51 17.55
CA LYS A 147 6.41 6.38 17.74
C LYS A 147 5.71 5.07 17.35
N PHE A 148 6.32 4.32 16.43
CA PHE A 148 5.83 3.06 15.84
C PHE A 148 6.66 1.84 16.29
N CYS A 149 7.06 1.82 17.56
CA CYS A 149 7.71 0.66 18.19
C CYS A 149 6.85 0.09 19.32
N GLY A 150 7.11 -1.16 19.71
CA GLY A 150 6.47 -1.76 20.88
C GLY A 150 6.69 -0.90 22.12
N LYS A 151 5.61 -0.43 22.75
CA LYS A 151 5.68 0.18 24.08
C LYS A 151 5.93 -0.94 25.09
N ARG A 152 6.89 -0.74 26.00
CA ARG A 152 7.06 -1.64 27.16
C ARG A 152 5.78 -1.61 27.98
N LYS A 153 5.22 -2.78 28.31
CA LYS A 153 4.15 -2.85 29.30
C LYS A 153 4.74 -2.48 30.66
N TYR A 154 4.25 -1.42 31.29
CA TYR A 154 4.74 -0.92 32.59
C TYR A 154 6.23 -0.53 32.61
N ASN A 155 6.79 -0.07 31.49
CA ASN A 155 8.23 0.19 31.36
C ASN A 155 9.15 -1.03 31.64
N ARG A 156 8.60 -2.25 31.69
CA ARG A 156 9.34 -3.51 31.90
C ARG A 156 9.47 -4.31 30.59
N GLY A 157 10.51 -5.15 30.49
CA GLY A 157 10.76 -6.05 29.34
C GLY A 157 11.81 -5.55 28.36
N ARG A 158 11.95 -6.15 27.17
CA ARG A 158 13.02 -5.75 26.22
C ARG A 158 12.76 -4.36 25.62
N LEU A 159 13.76 -3.47 25.63
CA LEU A 159 13.69 -2.22 24.87
C LEU A 159 13.64 -2.53 23.37
N PRO A 160 12.80 -1.83 22.58
CA PRO A 160 12.94 -1.84 21.13
C PRO A 160 14.37 -1.48 20.76
N ARG A 161 14.99 -2.26 19.87
CA ARG A 161 16.38 -2.01 19.45
C ARG A 161 16.58 -0.66 18.75
N ARG A 162 15.50 -0.08 18.21
CA ARG A 162 15.49 1.20 17.49
C ARG A 162 14.17 1.92 17.73
N ASP A 163 14.25 3.25 17.78
CA ASP A 163 13.10 4.14 17.83
C ASP A 163 12.62 4.42 16.40
N ASN A 164 11.52 3.78 16.02
CA ASN A 164 10.87 4.05 14.73
C ASN A 164 9.94 5.25 14.91
N TRP A 165 10.42 6.44 14.58
CA TRP A 165 9.59 7.64 14.49
C TRP A 165 8.96 7.73 13.11
N VAL A 166 7.70 8.15 13.08
CA VAL A 166 6.96 8.43 11.85
C VAL A 166 6.44 9.85 11.97
N PHE A 167 6.72 10.67 10.96
CA PHE A 167 6.13 11.99 10.80
C PHE A 167 4.92 11.89 9.88
N GLY A 168 3.81 12.51 10.27
CA GLY A 168 2.56 12.51 9.51
C GLY A 168 2.13 13.91 9.13
N ILE A 169 1.56 14.03 7.94
CA ILE A 169 0.86 15.23 7.46
C ILE A 169 -0.49 14.75 6.96
N VAL A 170 -1.58 15.24 7.55
CA VAL A 170 -2.94 14.79 7.29
C VAL A 170 -3.79 15.94 6.78
N ASP A 171 -4.43 15.74 5.64
CA ASP A 171 -5.39 16.66 5.04
C ASP A 171 -6.79 16.43 5.62
N THR A 172 -7.33 17.46 6.29
CA THR A 172 -8.64 17.41 6.93
C THR A 172 -9.79 17.76 6.00
N SER A 173 -9.53 18.12 4.74
CA SER A 173 -10.57 18.35 3.73
C SER A 173 -11.30 17.06 3.32
N TYR A 174 -10.81 15.89 3.75
CA TYR A 174 -11.43 14.59 3.52
C TYR A 174 -12.05 14.00 4.79
N SER A 175 -13.13 13.24 4.62
CA SER A 175 -13.73 12.43 5.69
C SER A 175 -13.87 10.97 5.22
N PRO A 176 -13.09 10.02 5.78
CA PRO A 176 -12.02 10.22 6.76
C PRO A 176 -10.83 11.00 6.18
N ALA A 177 -10.08 11.66 7.07
CA ALA A 177 -8.89 12.43 6.70
C ALA A 177 -7.82 11.54 6.05
N ARG A 178 -7.09 12.11 5.08
CA ARG A 178 -6.09 11.38 4.27
C ARG A 178 -4.70 11.90 4.58
N GLY A 179 -3.73 11.00 4.72
CA GLY A 179 -2.40 11.36 5.22
C GLY A 179 -1.25 10.90 4.33
N TYR A 180 -0.16 11.62 4.45
CA TYR A 180 1.18 11.22 4.05
C TYR A 180 1.99 10.90 5.32
N PHE A 181 2.69 9.76 5.32
CA PHE A 181 3.40 9.27 6.49
C PHE A 181 4.81 8.82 6.11
N GLN A 182 5.81 9.33 6.81
CA GLN A 182 7.21 9.05 6.53
C GLN A 182 7.96 8.60 7.78
N VAL A 183 8.65 7.47 7.69
CA VAL A 183 9.61 7.03 8.70
C VAL A 183 10.77 8.01 8.76
N VAL A 184 11.04 8.55 9.94
CA VAL A 184 12.14 9.49 10.19
C VAL A 184 13.05 8.96 11.28
N GLN A 185 14.36 9.23 11.16
CA GLN A 185 15.32 8.84 12.19
C GLN A 185 15.27 9.78 13.41
N ARG A 186 14.97 11.07 13.17
CA ARG A 186 14.93 12.12 14.19
C ARG A 186 13.71 12.99 13.95
N ARG A 187 13.04 13.39 15.04
CA ARG A 187 11.90 14.33 15.04
C ARG A 187 12.33 15.77 15.33
N ASN A 188 13.51 16.16 14.82
CA ASN A 188 14.04 17.50 15.02
C ASN A 188 13.69 18.39 13.84
N ARG A 189 13.73 19.70 14.05
CA ARG A 189 13.41 20.70 13.03
C ARG A 189 14.17 20.50 11.71
N ALA A 190 15.47 20.19 11.78
CA ALA A 190 16.31 19.94 10.61
C ALA A 190 15.83 18.76 9.74
N THR A 191 15.12 17.79 10.33
CA THR A 191 14.53 16.65 9.62
C THR A 191 13.14 16.97 9.10
N LEU A 192 12.31 17.64 9.90
CA LEU A 192 10.88 17.82 9.61
C LEU A 192 10.60 18.96 8.63
N LEU A 193 11.33 20.07 8.73
CA LEU A 193 11.12 21.24 7.84
C LEU A 193 11.27 20.89 6.35
N PRO A 194 12.33 20.17 5.91
CA PRO A 194 12.43 19.73 4.52
C PRO A 194 11.31 18.78 4.08
N ILE A 195 10.66 18.07 5.02
CA ILE A 195 9.49 17.24 4.72
C ILE A 195 8.27 18.12 4.52
N ILE A 196 7.98 19.03 5.45
CA ILE A 196 6.87 19.97 5.34
C ILE A 196 6.96 20.74 4.03
N ARG A 197 8.12 21.35 3.75
CA ARG A 197 8.35 22.19 2.56
C ARG A 197 8.00 21.52 1.24
N ARG A 198 8.40 20.26 1.06
CA ARG A 198 8.15 19.53 -0.19
C ARG A 198 6.79 18.86 -0.23
N SER A 199 6.15 18.68 0.92
CA SER A 199 4.92 17.91 1.05
C SER A 199 3.65 18.75 0.95
N ILE A 200 3.71 20.04 1.28
CA ILE A 200 2.52 20.90 1.30
C ILE A 200 2.60 22.00 0.23
N LEU A 201 1.46 22.29 -0.39
CA LEU A 201 1.32 23.39 -1.34
C LEU A 201 1.31 24.75 -0.62
N PRO A 202 1.78 25.83 -1.27
CA PRO A 202 1.71 27.17 -0.70
C PRO A 202 0.29 27.60 -0.36
N GLY A 203 0.14 28.36 0.73
CA GLY A 203 -1.16 28.86 1.19
C GLY A 203 -1.86 27.95 2.21
N SER A 204 -1.23 26.86 2.64
CA SER A 204 -1.84 25.89 3.57
C SER A 204 -1.89 26.43 4.99
N VAL A 205 -2.98 26.14 5.72
CA VAL A 205 -3.07 26.33 7.17
C VAL A 205 -2.60 25.05 7.84
N VAL A 206 -1.70 25.15 8.82
CA VAL A 206 -1.13 23.99 9.52
C VAL A 206 -1.51 24.02 10.99
N HIS A 207 -2.01 22.90 11.51
CA HIS A 207 -2.24 22.68 12.93
C HIS A 207 -1.21 21.66 13.47
N SER A 208 -0.61 21.95 14.62
CA SER A 208 0.28 21.01 15.32
C SER A 208 0.09 21.08 16.84
N ASP A 209 0.74 20.17 17.56
CA ASP A 209 0.98 20.34 18.98
C ASP A 209 2.05 21.41 19.27
N ASP A 210 2.36 21.63 20.55
CA ASP A 210 3.37 22.58 21.02
C ASP A 210 4.81 22.05 20.95
N TRP A 211 5.08 21.04 20.12
CA TRP A 211 6.43 20.49 19.98
C TRP A 211 7.42 21.54 19.45
N GLY A 212 8.56 21.65 20.13
CA GLY A 212 9.56 22.68 19.85
C GLY A 212 10.14 22.65 18.42
N ALA A 213 10.01 21.55 17.68
CA ALA A 213 10.42 21.53 16.28
C ALA A 213 9.57 22.48 15.41
N TYR A 214 8.30 22.70 15.75
CA TYR A 214 7.34 23.53 15.02
C TYR A 214 7.35 25.00 15.42
N THR A 215 8.14 25.41 16.42
CA THR A 215 8.23 26.82 16.81
C THR A 215 8.62 27.70 15.62
N ARG A 216 7.81 28.74 15.36
CA ARG A 216 7.95 29.69 14.23
C ARG A 216 7.79 29.04 12.85
N LEU A 217 7.01 27.96 12.72
CA LEU A 217 6.82 27.27 11.44
C LEU A 217 6.40 28.20 10.31
N GLN A 218 5.40 29.06 10.53
CA GLN A 218 4.91 30.03 9.55
C GLN A 218 6.01 30.99 9.04
N ALA A 219 6.97 31.37 9.89
CA ALA A 219 8.08 32.25 9.49
C ALA A 219 9.22 31.49 8.78
N LEU A 220 9.33 30.18 8.98
CA LEU A 220 10.40 29.34 8.44
C LEU A 220 10.00 28.63 7.14
N GLU A 221 8.69 28.41 6.94
CA GLU A 221 8.15 27.67 5.80
C GLU A 221 7.20 28.54 4.98
N PRO A 222 7.65 29.05 3.81
CA PRO A 222 6.85 29.93 2.96
C PRO A 222 5.52 29.33 2.50
N ASN A 223 5.40 28.00 2.48
CA ASN A 223 4.19 27.33 2.05
C ASN A 223 3.09 27.35 3.13
N VAL A 224 3.45 27.64 4.39
CA VAL A 224 2.52 27.71 5.53
C VAL A 224 2.00 29.14 5.64
N ALA A 225 0.74 29.35 5.26
CA ALA A 225 0.10 30.66 5.39
C ALA A 225 -0.17 31.02 6.85
N GLU A 226 -0.57 30.04 7.65
CA GLU A 226 -0.89 30.19 9.06
C GLU A 226 -0.53 28.92 9.81
N HIS A 227 0.02 29.07 11.02
CA HIS A 227 0.32 27.95 11.91
C HIS A 227 -0.43 28.11 13.23
N GLN A 228 -1.37 27.20 13.49
CA GLN A 228 -2.11 27.13 14.75
C GLN A 228 -1.54 26.01 15.64
N VAL A 229 -1.39 26.31 16.92
CA VAL A 229 -0.75 25.41 17.90
C VAL A 229 -1.74 25.02 18.98
N VAL A 230 -1.83 23.73 19.25
CA VAL A 230 -2.66 23.17 20.32
C VAL A 230 -1.75 22.77 21.48
N VAL A 231 -1.89 23.46 22.61
CA VAL A 231 -1.11 23.15 23.81
C VAL A 231 -1.86 22.11 24.64
N HIS A 232 -1.53 20.84 24.44
CA HIS A 232 -2.21 19.69 25.08
C HIS A 232 -2.10 19.65 26.61
N ARG A 233 -1.21 20.44 27.21
CA ARG A 233 -1.18 20.62 28.67
C ARG A 233 -2.46 21.27 29.20
N TYR A 234 -3.09 22.13 28.42
CA TYR A 234 -4.22 22.96 28.85
C TYR A 234 -5.50 22.57 28.13
N ASN A 235 -5.43 22.28 26.83
CA ASN A 235 -6.60 22.15 25.97
C ASN A 235 -6.47 20.99 24.98
N PHE A 236 -7.58 20.33 24.68
CA PHE A 236 -7.69 19.37 23.56
C PHE A 236 -8.14 20.04 22.25
N VAL A 237 -8.85 21.17 22.38
CA VAL A 237 -9.25 22.06 21.30
C VAL A 237 -8.94 23.47 21.80
N GLU A 238 -8.23 24.26 21.02
CA GLU A 238 -7.87 25.63 21.38
C GLU A 238 -9.15 26.50 21.46
N PRO A 239 -9.52 27.05 22.63
CA PRO A 239 -10.76 27.81 22.81
C PRO A 239 -10.98 29.01 21.88
N LEU A 240 -9.94 29.75 21.46
CA LEU A 240 -10.13 30.96 20.65
C LEU A 240 -10.25 30.67 19.16
N THR A 241 -9.40 29.78 18.66
CA THR A 241 -9.29 29.46 17.24
C THR A 241 -10.10 28.22 16.83
N GLY A 242 -10.47 27.36 17.79
CA GLY A 242 -11.04 26.05 17.52
C GLY A 242 -10.02 25.03 17.00
N ALA A 243 -8.72 25.36 16.98
CA ALA A 243 -7.68 24.48 16.47
C ALA A 243 -7.60 23.17 17.26
N HIS A 244 -7.39 22.06 16.56
CA HIS A 244 -7.21 20.73 17.16
C HIS A 244 -6.34 19.83 16.26
N THR A 245 -5.85 18.71 16.80
CA THR A 245 -5.00 17.70 16.13
C THR A 245 -5.67 16.31 16.06
N GLN A 246 -6.99 16.25 16.24
CA GLN A 246 -7.72 14.99 16.39
C GLN A 246 -7.74 14.10 15.13
N HIS A 247 -7.68 14.67 13.92
CA HIS A 247 -7.70 13.89 12.69
C HIS A 247 -6.39 13.10 12.52
N ILE A 248 -5.25 13.71 12.85
CA ILE A 248 -3.97 13.01 12.81
C ILE A 248 -3.86 11.99 13.95
N GLU A 249 -4.39 12.27 15.14
CA GLU A 249 -4.49 11.29 16.24
C GLU A 249 -5.35 10.07 15.86
N ALA A 250 -6.47 10.30 15.17
CA ALA A 250 -7.32 9.24 14.64
C ALA A 250 -6.59 8.40 13.59
N CYS A 251 -5.82 9.05 12.70
CA CYS A 251 -4.96 8.36 11.73
C CYS A 251 -3.91 7.47 12.44
N TRP A 252 -3.25 7.98 13.48
CA TRP A 252 -2.30 7.18 14.26
C TRP A 252 -2.94 5.98 14.92
N SER A 253 -4.12 6.16 15.50
CA SER A 253 -4.88 5.09 16.14
C SER A 253 -5.22 3.98 15.14
N ARG A 254 -5.71 4.35 13.95
CA ARG A 254 -6.00 3.43 12.84
C ARG A 254 -4.75 2.68 12.37
N LEU A 255 -3.64 3.38 12.10
CA LEU A 255 -2.40 2.75 11.63
C LEU A 255 -1.82 1.78 12.66
N LYS A 256 -1.78 2.16 13.94
CA LYS A 256 -1.27 1.30 15.03
C LYS A 256 -2.17 0.09 15.26
N LEU A 257 -3.49 0.23 15.12
CA LEU A 257 -4.41 -0.90 15.19
C LEU A 257 -4.10 -1.93 14.10
N LYS A 258 -3.94 -1.49 12.85
CA LYS A 258 -3.60 -2.39 11.73
C LYS A 258 -2.28 -3.12 11.95
N ILE A 259 -1.26 -2.45 12.52
CA ILE A 259 0.00 -3.13 12.90
C ILE A 259 -0.24 -4.19 13.97
N LYS A 260 -1.05 -3.90 14.99
CA LYS A 260 -1.41 -4.87 16.04
C LYS A 260 -2.13 -6.08 15.44
N GLU A 261 -3.03 -5.87 14.49
CA GLU A 261 -3.74 -6.92 13.78
C GLU A 261 -2.84 -7.79 12.91
N ARG A 262 -1.81 -7.20 12.28
CA ARG A 262 -0.73 -7.90 11.57
C ARG A 262 0.26 -8.60 12.52
N LYS A 263 0.10 -8.46 13.84
CA LYS A 263 1.03 -8.94 14.88
C LYS A 263 2.44 -8.35 14.76
N GLY A 264 2.51 -7.10 14.32
CA GLY A 264 3.74 -6.36 14.07
C GLY A 264 4.07 -6.27 12.58
N VAL A 265 4.96 -5.34 12.26
CA VAL A 265 5.53 -5.13 10.93
C VAL A 265 7.04 -5.08 11.10
N CYS A 266 7.78 -5.72 10.19
CA CYS A 266 9.24 -5.63 10.19
C CYS A 266 9.66 -4.18 9.98
N HIS A 267 10.64 -3.67 10.73
CA HIS A 267 11.01 -2.26 10.65
C HIS A 267 11.45 -1.81 9.24
N PHE A 268 12.09 -2.69 8.47
CA PHE A 268 12.47 -2.42 7.08
C PHE A 268 11.26 -2.26 6.15
N LEU A 269 10.12 -2.85 6.51
CA LEU A 269 8.86 -2.79 5.76
C LEU A 269 7.89 -1.75 6.34
N LEU A 270 8.31 -0.96 7.35
CA LEU A 270 7.41 0.00 7.98
C LEU A 270 6.99 1.09 6.98
N GLN A 271 7.92 1.58 6.15
CA GLN A 271 7.58 2.56 5.12
C GLN A 271 6.63 1.97 4.08
N ASP A 272 6.85 0.73 3.61
CA ASP A 272 5.93 0.07 2.68
C ASP A 272 4.54 -0.11 3.25
N PHE A 273 4.44 -0.46 4.54
CA PHE A 273 3.16 -0.53 5.24
C PHE A 273 2.47 0.83 5.26
N LEU A 274 3.18 1.91 5.59
CA LEU A 274 2.61 3.27 5.63
C LEU A 274 2.17 3.72 4.22
N ASN A 275 2.99 3.43 3.22
CA ASN A 275 2.71 3.67 1.81
C ASN A 275 1.47 2.89 1.35
N GLU A 276 1.32 1.62 1.73
CA GLU A 276 0.12 0.82 1.44
C GLU A 276 -1.13 1.49 2.01
N GLN A 277 -1.07 1.96 3.26
CA GLN A 277 -2.21 2.61 3.90
C GLN A 277 -2.55 3.96 3.26
N ALA A 278 -1.56 4.78 2.97
CA ALA A 278 -1.76 6.04 2.24
C ALA A 278 -2.33 5.76 0.84
N TRP A 279 -1.77 4.80 0.09
CA TRP A 279 -2.25 4.41 -1.22
C TRP A 279 -3.73 4.00 -1.18
N ARG A 280 -4.15 3.21 -0.18
CA ARG A 280 -5.57 2.84 0.01
C ARG A 280 -6.46 4.04 0.26
N ASP A 281 -6.05 4.96 1.14
CA ASP A 281 -6.84 6.13 1.50
C ASP A 281 -6.99 7.12 0.33
N TRP A 282 -5.92 7.31 -0.46
CA TRP A 282 -5.88 8.27 -1.55
C TRP A 282 -6.37 7.72 -2.90
N ARG A 283 -6.10 6.45 -3.19
CA ARG A 283 -6.33 5.82 -4.52
C ARG A 283 -7.35 4.69 -4.50
N GLY A 284 -7.75 4.23 -3.32
CA GLY A 284 -8.70 3.14 -3.19
C GLY A 284 -10.09 3.47 -3.75
N ASN A 285 -10.50 4.74 -3.80
CA ASN A 285 -11.75 5.23 -4.43
C ASN A 285 -13.00 4.38 -4.09
N GLY A 286 -13.11 3.90 -2.84
CA GLY A 286 -14.22 3.05 -2.37
C GLY A 286 -14.13 1.58 -2.80
N ASN A 287 -13.28 1.22 -3.76
CA ASN A 287 -13.04 -0.15 -4.20
C ASN A 287 -11.55 -0.41 -4.48
N VAL A 288 -10.82 -0.76 -3.41
CA VAL A 288 -9.36 -1.01 -3.45
C VAL A 288 -9.00 -2.07 -4.48
N PHE A 289 -9.80 -3.13 -4.62
CA PHE A 289 -9.52 -4.20 -5.58
C PHE A 289 -9.49 -3.69 -7.01
N THR A 290 -10.50 -2.91 -7.39
CA THR A 290 -10.63 -2.36 -8.74
C THR A 290 -9.50 -1.38 -9.04
N SER A 291 -9.23 -0.43 -8.14
CA SER A 291 -8.11 0.51 -8.30
C SER A 291 -6.77 -0.21 -8.39
N PHE A 292 -6.56 -1.25 -7.57
CA PHE A 292 -5.28 -1.95 -7.53
C PHE A 292 -5.09 -2.84 -8.75
N LYS A 293 -6.16 -3.49 -9.24
CA LYS A 293 -6.10 -4.21 -10.51
C LYS A 293 -5.71 -3.27 -11.64
N GLN A 294 -6.32 -2.10 -11.75
CA GLN A 294 -5.96 -1.13 -12.79
C GLN A 294 -4.46 -0.79 -12.73
N LEU A 295 -3.92 -0.63 -11.52
CA LEU A 295 -2.49 -0.46 -11.28
C LEU A 295 -1.66 -1.64 -11.80
N LEU A 296 -2.11 -2.87 -11.56
CA LEU A 296 -1.45 -4.07 -12.08
C LEU A 296 -1.46 -4.10 -13.61
N LEU A 297 -2.57 -3.74 -14.26
CA LEU A 297 -2.69 -3.70 -15.72
C LEU A 297 -1.78 -2.62 -16.34
N GLU A 298 -1.64 -1.46 -15.68
CA GLU A 298 -0.73 -0.40 -16.12
C GLU A 298 0.74 -0.82 -16.01
N ARG A 299 1.07 -1.60 -14.97
CA ARG A 299 2.45 -1.98 -14.66
C ARG A 299 2.93 -3.21 -15.42
N PHE A 300 2.08 -4.22 -15.50
CA PHE A 300 2.35 -5.47 -16.18
C PHE A 300 1.50 -5.41 -17.45
N GLN A 301 2.08 -4.89 -18.53
CA GLN A 301 1.47 -4.99 -19.85
C GLN A 301 1.64 -6.44 -20.30
N VAL A 302 0.54 -7.18 -20.24
CA VAL A 302 0.49 -8.61 -20.51
C VAL A 302 -0.25 -8.88 -21.82
#